data_AF-A0A2E7LHI3-F1
#
_entry.id   AF-A0A2E7LHI3-F1
#
_cell.length_a   1.000
_cell.length_b   1.000
_cell.length_c   1.000
_cell.angle_alpha   90.00
_cell.angle_beta   90.00
_cell.angle_gamma   90.00
#
_symmetry.space_group_name_H-M   'P 1'
#
loop_
_entity.id
_entity.type
_entity.pdbx_description
1 polymer ?
#
loop_
_entity_poly.entity_id
_entity_poly.type
_entity_poly.pdbx_seq_one_letter_code
_entity_poly.pdbx_strand_id
1 'polypeptide(L)'
;TLFSFRLRHDLENAFPVAKQNPSFYALGIDAYRLANQFERLMAGVSIPATTGNLKLSRNNLIQRVPAWGQITNNSRIARPLSIVD
;
A
#
# COMPACT_ATOMS: atom_id res chain seq x y z
N THR A 1 12.54 4.49 9.78
CA THR A 1 12.52 3.19 9.08
C THR A 1 11.10 2.65 9.10
N LEU A 2 10.55 2.24 7.96
CA LEU A 2 9.09 2.07 7.77
C LEU A 2 8.46 0.83 8.41
N PHE A 3 9.24 -0.11 8.96
CA PHE A 3 8.75 -1.27 9.73
C PHE A 3 9.77 -1.73 10.78
N SER A 4 9.31 -2.36 11.86
CA SER A 4 10.19 -3.07 12.77
C SER A 4 10.79 -4.29 12.06
N PHE A 5 12.05 -4.60 12.35
CA PHE A 5 12.78 -5.69 11.70
C PHE A 5 12.07 -7.05 11.87
N ARG A 6 11.35 -7.24 12.98
CA ARG A 6 10.56 -8.44 13.28
C ARG A 6 9.44 -8.68 12.28
N LEU A 7 8.57 -7.70 12.08
CA LEU A 7 7.39 -7.87 11.21
C LEU A 7 7.79 -8.25 9.78
N ARG A 8 8.88 -7.63 9.30
CA ARG A 8 9.44 -7.96 7.99
C ARG A 8 9.85 -9.43 7.92
N HIS A 9 10.61 -9.89 8.91
CA HIS A 9 11.08 -11.27 8.97
C HIS A 9 9.93 -12.27 9.08
N ASP A 10 8.93 -11.97 9.91
CA ASP A 10 7.78 -12.84 10.13
C ASP A 10 6.92 -12.99 8.87
N LEU A 11 6.67 -11.90 8.13
CA LEU A 11 5.98 -11.93 6.83
C LEU A 11 6.77 -12.72 5.78
N GLU A 12 8.08 -12.51 5.73
CA GLU A 12 8.97 -13.20 4.79
C GLU A 12 9.04 -14.72 5.04
N ASN A 13 8.91 -15.14 6.29
CA ASN A 13 8.87 -16.55 6.68
C ASN A 13 7.49 -17.18 6.43
N ALA A 14 6.41 -16.47 6.75
CA ALA A 14 5.05 -16.96 6.56
C ALA A 14 4.66 -17.06 5.08
N PHE A 15 5.19 -16.16 4.24
CA PHE A 15 4.87 -16.10 2.81
C PHE A 15 6.15 -16.05 1.95
N PRO A 16 6.89 -17.17 1.83
CA PRO A 16 8.17 -17.19 1.10
C PRO A 16 8.02 -16.81 -0.39
N VAL A 17 6.87 -17.12 -0.99
CA VAL A 17 6.53 -16.76 -2.39
C VAL A 17 6.31 -15.24 -2.53
N ALA A 18 5.97 -14.52 -1.47
CA ALA A 18 5.83 -13.07 -1.52
C ALA A 18 7.16 -12.39 -1.90
N LYS A 19 8.32 -13.01 -1.61
CA LYS A 19 9.63 -12.50 -2.07
C LYS A 19 9.76 -12.50 -3.60
N GLN A 20 9.11 -13.45 -4.26
CA GLN A 20 9.16 -13.60 -5.71
C GLN A 20 8.14 -12.69 -6.41
N ASN A 21 7.13 -12.21 -5.68
CA ASN A 21 6.11 -11.29 -6.18
C ASN A 21 6.05 -10.03 -5.31
N PRO A 22 6.79 -8.96 -5.69
CA PRO A 22 6.87 -7.72 -4.92
C PRO A 22 5.50 -7.11 -4.56
N SER A 23 4.47 -7.33 -5.40
CA SER A 23 3.12 -6.83 -5.16
C SER A 23 2.43 -7.54 -3.99
N PHE A 24 2.62 -8.85 -3.82
CA PHE A 24 2.06 -9.59 -2.68
C PHE A 24 2.79 -9.30 -1.38
N TYR A 25 4.10 -9.06 -1.46
CA TYR A 25 4.87 -8.58 -0.32
C TYR A 25 4.38 -7.21 0.17
N ALA A 26 4.19 -6.27 -0.76
CA ALA A 26 3.61 -4.96 -0.47
C ALA A 26 2.18 -5.07 0.11
N LEU A 27 1.38 -6.02 -0.37
CA LEU A 27 0.04 -6.27 0.16
C LEU A 27 0.05 -6.73 1.62
N GLY A 28 0.93 -7.68 1.98
CA GLY A 28 1.04 -8.18 3.36
C GLY A 28 1.46 -7.07 4.34
N ILE A 29 2.39 -6.22 3.90
CA ILE A 29 2.79 -5.01 4.61
C ILE A 29 1.58 -4.08 4.87
N ASP A 30 0.80 -3.82 3.83
CA ASP A 30 -0.34 -2.93 3.90
C ASP A 30 -1.48 -3.52 4.75
N ALA A 31 -1.66 -4.84 4.75
CA ALA A 31 -2.61 -5.54 5.60
C ALA A 31 -2.29 -5.36 7.10
N TYR A 32 -1.03 -5.47 7.49
CA TYR A 32 -0.61 -5.15 8.86
C TYR A 32 -0.90 -3.69 9.21
N ARG A 33 -0.60 -2.76 8.30
CA ARG A 33 -0.87 -1.33 8.51
C ARG A 33 -2.37 -1.06 8.70
N LEU A 34 -3.22 -1.68 7.87
CA LEU A 34 -4.67 -1.60 7.98
C LEU A 34 -5.17 -2.11 9.33
N ALA A 35 -4.71 -3.28 9.77
CA ALA A 35 -5.10 -3.85 11.05
C ALA A 35 -4.80 -2.91 12.23
N ASN A 36 -3.69 -2.17 12.17
CA ASN A 36 -3.29 -1.23 13.22
C ASN A 36 -3.91 0.17 13.09
N GLN A 37 -4.56 0.48 11.96
CA GLN A 37 -5.11 1.81 11.67
C GLN A 37 -6.57 1.77 11.23
N PHE A 38 -7.27 0.66 11.51
CA PHE A 38 -8.61 0.39 11.01
C PHE A 38 -9.61 1.46 11.46
N GLU A 39 -9.55 1.91 12.71
CA GLU A 39 -10.39 2.99 13.23
C GLU A 39 -10.25 4.30 12.44
N ARG A 40 -9.02 4.64 12.02
CA ARG A 40 -8.78 5.84 11.19
C ARG A 40 -9.40 5.67 9.81
N LEU A 41 -9.29 4.47 9.25
CA LEU A 41 -9.88 4.15 7.96
C LEU A 41 -11.42 4.25 8.01
N MET A 42 -12.03 3.74 9.08
CA MET A 42 -13.47 3.86 9.37
C MET A 42 -13.91 5.32 9.53
N ALA A 43 -13.06 6.17 10.11
CA ALA A 43 -13.28 7.62 10.18
C ALA A 43 -13.08 8.35 8.83
N GLY A 44 -12.90 7.62 7.72
CA GLY A 44 -12.74 8.18 6.38
C GLY A 44 -11.33 8.70 6.07
N VAL A 45 -10.36 8.47 6.95
CA VAL A 45 -8.98 8.90 6.74
C VAL A 45 -8.31 8.02 5.69
N SER A 46 -7.70 8.65 4.68
CA SER A 46 -6.86 7.93 3.73
C SER A 46 -5.52 7.55 4.37
N ILE A 47 -5.13 6.28 4.26
CA ILE A 47 -3.90 5.75 4.85
C ILE A 47 -2.84 5.61 3.76
N PRO A 48 -1.71 6.34 3.84
CA PRO A 48 -0.58 6.12 2.95
C PRO A 48 0.00 4.72 3.12
N ALA A 49 0.13 3.98 2.02
CA ALA A 49 0.59 2.60 2.04
C ALA A 49 1.39 2.23 0.78
N THR A 50 1.97 1.03 0.77
CA THR A 50 2.95 0.57 -0.22
C THR A 50 2.30 0.29 -1.58
N THR A 51 1.07 -0.20 -1.57
CA THR A 51 0.28 -0.48 -2.77
C THR A 51 -0.53 0.71 -3.28
N GLY A 52 -0.30 1.91 -2.71
CA GLY A 52 -1.06 3.13 -2.95
C GLY A 52 -1.78 3.59 -1.68
N ASN A 53 -2.41 4.77 -1.75
CA ASN A 53 -3.19 5.26 -0.62
C ASN A 53 -4.45 4.40 -0.46
N LEU A 54 -4.72 3.96 0.77
CA LEU A 54 -5.87 3.12 1.10
C LEU A 54 -7.03 4.00 1.59
N LYS A 55 -8.24 3.70 1.14
CA LYS A 55 -9.49 4.34 1.56
C LYS A 55 -10.58 3.30 1.72
N LEU A 56 -11.53 3.55 2.62
CA LEU A 56 -12.76 2.76 2.67
C LEU A 56 -13.75 3.31 1.64
N SER A 57 -14.26 2.43 0.78
CA SER A 57 -15.33 2.78 -0.15
C SER A 57 -16.69 2.76 0.54
N ARG A 58 -17.72 3.27 -0.15
CA ARG A 58 -19.12 3.27 0.33
C ARG A 58 -19.69 1.87 0.58
N ASN A 59 -19.10 0.83 -0.04
CA ASN A 59 -19.49 -0.57 0.15
C ASN A 59 -18.53 -1.34 1.08
N ASN A 60 -17.79 -0.64 1.95
CA ASN A 60 -16.88 -1.22 2.93
C ASN A 60 -15.72 -2.04 2.33
N LEU A 61 -15.34 -1.77 1.08
CA LEU A 61 -14.18 -2.36 0.45
C LEU A 61 -12.97 -1.45 0.59
N ILE A 62 -11.78 -2.04 0.66
CA ILE A 62 -10.54 -1.29 0.62
C ILE A 62 -10.26 -0.86 -0.82
N GLN A 63 -10.37 0.43 -1.09
CA GLN A 63 -9.94 1.04 -2.35
C GLN A 63 -8.47 1.47 -2.26
N ARG A 64 -7.73 1.23 -3.34
CA ARG A 64 -6.35 1.69 -3.51
C ARG A 64 -6.31 2.81 -4.54
N VAL A 65 -5.67 3.91 -4.20
CA VAL A 65 -5.34 4.99 -5.13
C VAL A 65 -3.85 4.86 -5.48
N PRO A 66 -3.50 4.27 -6.65
CA PRO A 66 -2.12 4.05 -7.02
C PRO A 66 -1.43 5.36 -7.41
N ALA A 67 -0.10 5.41 -7.23
CA ALA A 67 0.71 6.43 -7.87
C ALA A 67 0.85 6.12 -9.36
N TRP A 68 0.93 7.17 -10.18
CA TRP A 68 1.14 7.04 -11.62
C TRP A 68 2.55 7.47 -11.97
N GLY A 69 3.22 6.63 -12.76
CA GLY A 69 4.55 6.91 -13.30
C GLY A 69 4.46 7.19 -14.78
N GLN A 70 5.11 8.24 -15.24
CA GLN A 70 5.37 8.46 -16.66
C GLN A 70 6.80 8.04 -16.97
N ILE A 71 6.96 7.20 -18.00
CA ILE A 71 8.26 6.77 -18.52
C ILE A 71 8.43 7.41 -19.89
N THR A 72 9.42 8.29 -20.04
CA THR A 72 9.74 8.95 -21.32
C THR A 72 11.25 9.06 -21.47
N ASN A 73 11.80 8.73 -22.63
CA ASN A 73 13.23 8.91 -22.96
C ASN A 73 14.19 8.46 -21.82
N ASN A 74 13.99 7.26 -21.28
CA ASN A 74 14.72 6.69 -20.13
C ASN A 74 14.64 7.48 -18.80
N SER A 75 13.86 8.55 -18.73
CA SER A 75 13.50 9.26 -17.51
C SER A 75 12.25 8.64 -16.88
N ARG A 76 12.28 8.48 -15.54
CA ARG A 76 11.18 7.92 -14.74
C ARG A 76 10.72 8.96 -13.72
N ILE A 77 9.50 9.45 -13.87
CA ILE A 77 8.87 10.38 -12.92
C ILE A 77 7.61 9.71 -12.38
N ALA A 78 7.49 9.60 -11.05
CA ALA A 78 6.29 9.08 -10.38
C ALA A 78 5.61 10.19 -9.57
N ARG A 79 4.29 10.36 -9.75
CA ARG A 79 3.47 11.35 -9.04
C ARG A 79 2.12 10.75 -8.64
N PRO A 80 1.52 11.14 -7.51
CA PRO A 80 0.11 10.86 -7.25
C PRO A 80 -0.75 11.49 -8.36
N LEU A 81 -1.77 10.79 -8.87
CA LEU A 81 -2.77 11.45 -9.72
C LEU A 81 -3.56 12.43 -8.84
N SER A 82 -3.31 13.73 -9.01
CA SER A 82 -4.29 14.75 -8.67
C SER A 82 -5.39 14.67 -9.74
N ILE A 83 -6.42 13.87 -9.49
CA ILE A 83 -7.67 14.00 -10.23
C ILE A 83 -8.25 15.34 -9.76
N VAL A 84 -8.16 16.35 -10.62
CA VAL A 84 -8.93 17.57 -10.46
C VAL A 84 -10.32 17.20 -10.95
N ASP A 85 -11.30 17.18 -10.04
CA ASP A 85 -12.72 17.05 -10.40
C ASP A 85 -13.15 18.21 -11.32
#